data_AF-A0A6G0WQU2-F1
#
_entry.id   AF-A0A6G0WQU2-F1
#
_cell.length_a   1.000
_cell.length_b   1.000
_cell.length_c   1.000
_cell.angle_alpha   90.00
_cell.angle_beta   90.00
_cell.angle_gamma   90.00
#
_symmetry.space_group_name_H-M   'P 1'
#
loop_
_entity.id
_entity.type
_entity.pdbx_description
1 polymer ?
#
loop_
_entity_poly.entity_id
_entity_poly.type
_entity_poly.pdbx_seq_one_letter_code
_entity_poly.pdbx_strand_id
1 'polypeptide(L)'
;MHGYFDGICLNFPLFKLDVDSFETQPSVDGRYKVNLKVTALTHESKDDVFGCLKDGSAPTEDPLVMTTFVHVENPQVFGHCLEWKSKQIQKIWDDAYF
;
A
#
# COMPACT_ATOMS: atom_id res chain seq x y z
N MET A 1 -9.25 18.49 12.54
CA MET A 1 -8.65 17.31 11.88
C MET A 1 -7.13 17.37 12.10
N HIS A 2 -6.69 17.24 13.36
CA HIS A 2 -5.27 17.38 13.77
C HIS A 2 -4.81 16.27 14.72
N GLY A 3 -5.55 15.17 14.82
CA GLY A 3 -5.27 14.10 15.79
C GLY A 3 -4.74 12.79 15.21
N TYR A 4 -4.82 12.58 13.89
CA TYR A 4 -4.47 11.27 13.29
C TYR A 4 -2.98 11.12 12.94
N PHE A 5 -2.26 12.22 12.77
CA PHE A 5 -0.84 12.21 12.40
C PHE A 5 0.12 12.57 13.55
N ASP A 6 -0.40 12.90 14.73
CA ASP A 6 0.40 13.08 15.94
C ASP A 6 0.53 11.74 16.67
N GLY A 7 1.41 10.86 16.18
CA GLY A 7 2.05 9.82 17.00
C GLY A 7 1.15 8.92 17.86
N ILE A 8 -0.15 8.81 17.57
CA ILE A 8 -1.00 7.79 18.18
C ILE A 8 -0.52 6.49 17.55
N CYS A 9 0.30 5.76 18.31
CA CYS A 9 0.64 4.36 18.11
C CYS A 9 -0.65 3.52 18.05
N LEU A 10 -1.41 3.64 16.97
CA LEU A 10 -2.27 2.57 16.53
C LEU A 10 -1.31 1.46 16.13
N ASN A 11 -1.10 0.49 17.03
CA ASN A 11 -0.44 -0.78 16.74
C ASN A 11 -1.22 -1.59 15.67
N PHE A 12 -2.29 -1.01 15.11
CA PHE A 12 -3.14 -1.61 14.13
C PHE A 12 -2.93 -0.95 12.76
N PRO A 13 -2.47 -1.70 11.75
CA PRO A 13 -2.27 -1.17 10.40
C PRO A 13 -3.61 -0.80 9.76
N LEU A 14 -3.76 0.45 9.30
CA LEU A 14 -4.99 0.94 8.65
C LEU A 14 -5.07 0.64 7.16
N PHE A 15 -3.95 0.20 6.56
CA PHE A 15 -3.84 -0.21 5.17
C PHE A 15 -2.71 -1.24 5.01
N LYS A 16 -2.73 -1.93 3.87
CA LYS A 16 -1.62 -2.76 3.39
C LYS A 16 -1.29 -2.44 1.95
N LEU A 17 -0.10 -2.86 1.54
CA LEU A 17 0.39 -2.71 0.17
C LEU A 17 0.71 -4.09 -0.40
N ASP A 18 0.27 -4.31 -1.63
CA ASP A 18 0.58 -5.52 -2.41
C ASP A 18 1.22 -5.13 -3.74
N VAL A 19 2.19 -5.92 -4.20
CA VAL A 19 2.72 -5.75 -5.56
C VAL A 19 1.72 -6.30 -6.55
N ASP A 20 1.34 -5.47 -7.53
CA ASP A 20 0.50 -5.90 -8.64
C ASP A 20 1.36 -6.37 -9.82
N SER A 21 2.30 -5.54 -10.25
CA SER A 21 3.19 -5.82 -11.37
C SER A 21 4.43 -4.93 -11.31
N PHE A 22 5.47 -5.29 -12.06
CA PHE A 22 6.62 -4.40 -12.28
C PHE A 22 7.08 -4.48 -13.73
N GLU A 23 7.60 -3.37 -14.24
CA GLU A 23 8.12 -3.29 -15.59
C GLU A 23 9.39 -4.13 -15.74
N THR A 24 9.55 -4.78 -16.90
CA THR A 24 10.73 -5.62 -17.19
C THR A 24 11.97 -4.77 -17.50
N GLN A 25 11.79 -3.50 -17.86
CA GLN A 25 12.86 -2.57 -18.16
C GLN A 25 12.82 -1.38 -17.18
N PRO A 26 13.97 -0.77 -16.86
CA PRO A 26 14.00 0.44 -16.06
C PRO A 26 13.28 1.59 -16.77
N SER A 27 12.50 2.36 -16.01
CA SER A 27 11.64 3.43 -16.52
C SER A 27 12.28 4.81 -16.32
N VAL A 28 12.87 5.06 -15.14
CA VAL A 28 13.43 6.36 -14.75
C VAL A 28 14.72 6.15 -13.97
N ASP A 29 15.81 6.81 -14.37
CA ASP A 29 17.11 6.81 -13.67
C ASP A 29 17.63 5.40 -13.30
N GLY A 30 17.42 4.43 -14.19
CA GLY A 30 17.83 3.03 -13.95
C GLY A 30 16.95 2.28 -12.94
N ARG A 31 15.84 2.86 -12.49
CA ARG A 31 14.86 2.24 -11.58
C ARG A 31 13.68 1.67 -12.33
N TYR A 32 13.15 0.58 -11.81
CA TYR A 32 11.99 -0.12 -12.35
C TYR A 32 10.72 0.43 -11.74
N LYS A 33 9.72 0.71 -12.56
CA LYS A 33 8.37 1.02 -12.08
C LYS A 33 7.71 -0.25 -11.55
N VAL A 34 7.20 -0.17 -10.33
CA VAL A 34 6.42 -1.21 -9.67
C VAL A 34 5.03 -0.65 -9.42
N ASN A 35 4.02 -1.29 -9.99
CA ASN A 35 2.62 -0.99 -9.71
C ASN A 35 2.20 -1.71 -8.43
N LEU A 36 1.53 -0.98 -7.56
CA LEU A 36 1.10 -1.43 -6.24
C LEU A 36 -0.42 -1.34 -6.12
N LYS A 37 -0.98 -2.21 -5.30
CA LYS A 37 -2.33 -2.08 -4.77
C LYS A 37 -2.23 -1.60 -3.32
N VAL A 38 -2.98 -0.56 -3.00
CA VAL A 38 -3.16 -0.02 -1.66
C VAL A 38 -4.54 -0.43 -1.20
N THR A 39 -4.61 -1.30 -0.20
CA THR A 39 -5.87 -1.78 0.36
C THR A 39 -6.08 -1.13 1.72
N ALA A 40 -7.15 -0.35 1.85
CA ALA A 40 -7.58 0.21 3.13
C ALA A 40 -8.32 -0.85 3.95
N LEU A 41 -8.17 -0.80 5.27
CA LEU A 41 -8.86 -1.69 6.20
C LEU A 41 -10.40 -1.52 6.17
N THR A 42 -10.88 -0.28 6.21
CA THR A 42 -12.32 0.03 6.27
C THR A 42 -12.66 1.22 5.38
N HIS A 43 -13.96 1.47 5.21
CA HIS A 43 -14.46 2.68 4.54
C HIS A 43 -14.08 3.97 5.26
N GLU A 44 -13.82 3.94 6.57
CA GLU A 44 -13.35 5.12 7.31
C GLU A 44 -11.86 5.34 7.06
N SER A 45 -11.05 4.27 7.10
CA SER A 45 -9.61 4.41 6.90
C SER A 45 -9.23 4.75 5.46
N LYS A 46 -10.08 4.40 4.48
CA LYS A 46 -9.82 4.72 3.07
C LYS A 46 -9.70 6.23 2.84
N ASP A 47 -10.52 7.04 3.52
CA ASP A 47 -10.58 8.48 3.27
C ASP A 47 -9.27 9.16 3.72
N ASP A 48 -8.69 8.69 4.83
CA ASP A 48 -7.39 9.14 5.33
C ASP A 48 -6.22 8.63 4.46
N VAL A 49 -6.28 7.37 4.04
CA VAL A 49 -5.19 6.71 3.29
C VAL A 49 -5.11 7.20 1.86
N PHE A 50 -6.26 7.28 1.16
CA PHE A 50 -6.30 7.59 -0.27
C PHE A 50 -5.99 9.06 -0.54
N GLY A 51 -6.33 9.97 0.38
CA GLY A 51 -5.93 11.38 0.29
C GLY A 51 -4.41 11.60 0.34
N CYS A 52 -3.64 10.63 0.83
CA CYS A 52 -2.18 10.70 0.91
C CYS A 52 -1.48 10.12 -0.32
N LEU A 53 -2.21 9.53 -1.27
CA LEU A 53 -1.61 8.92 -2.45
C LEU A 53 -1.19 9.97 -3.47
N LYS A 54 -0.07 9.70 -4.14
CA LYS A 54 0.49 10.57 -5.15
C LYS A 54 -0.36 10.61 -6.43
N ASP A 55 -0.10 11.63 -7.25
CA ASP A 55 -0.64 11.71 -8.60
C ASP A 55 -0.32 10.47 -9.45
N GLY A 56 -1.30 10.06 -10.26
CA GLY A 56 -1.26 8.84 -11.05
C GLY A 56 -1.73 7.58 -10.30
N SER A 57 -2.25 7.73 -9.08
CA SER A 57 -3.01 6.67 -8.40
C SER A 57 -4.45 6.61 -8.94
N ALA A 58 -5.05 5.43 -9.00
CA ALA A 58 -6.37 5.22 -9.60
C ALA A 58 -7.25 4.26 -8.79
N PRO A 59 -8.58 4.50 -8.71
CA PRO A 59 -9.51 3.57 -8.09
C PRO A 59 -9.58 2.24 -8.85
N THR A 60 -9.94 1.19 -8.14
CA THR A 60 -10.30 -0.10 -8.73
C THR A 60 -11.81 -0.36 -8.61
N GLU A 61 -12.26 -1.54 -9.04
CA GLU A 61 -13.65 -1.98 -8.82
C GLU A 61 -13.98 -2.17 -7.33
N ASP A 62 -12.96 -2.47 -6.51
CA ASP A 62 -13.11 -2.55 -5.06
C ASP A 62 -12.95 -1.14 -4.45
N PRO A 63 -13.97 -0.62 -3.73
CA PRO A 63 -13.92 0.71 -3.12
C PRO A 63 -12.89 0.86 -2.01
N LEU A 64 -12.30 -0.23 -1.51
CA LEU A 64 -11.22 -0.25 -0.53
C LEU A 64 -9.85 -0.46 -1.16
N VAL A 65 -9.74 -0.50 -2.49
CA VAL A 65 -8.47 -0.69 -3.18
C VAL A 65 -8.23 0.39 -4.22
N MET A 66 -7.04 1.00 -4.13
CA MET A 66 -6.48 1.88 -5.18
C MET A 66 -5.19 1.28 -5.73
N THR A 67 -4.92 1.57 -7.01
CA THR A 67 -3.61 1.31 -7.60
C THR A 67 -2.73 2.54 -7.50
N THR A 68 -1.43 2.34 -7.31
CA THR A 68 -0.41 3.38 -7.37
C THR A 68 0.88 2.78 -7.91
N PHE A 69 1.99 3.52 -7.88
CA PHE A 69 3.28 2.99 -8.31
C PHE A 69 4.45 3.59 -7.53
N VAL A 70 5.60 2.92 -7.57
CA VAL A 70 6.89 3.43 -7.08
C VAL A 70 7.99 3.09 -8.08
N HIS A 71 9.13 3.77 -7.99
CA HIS A 71 10.33 3.41 -8.74
C HIS A 71 11.37 2.87 -7.78
N VAL A 72 11.86 1.65 -8.03
CA VAL A 72 12.82 0.97 -7.15
C VAL A 72 13.98 0.39 -7.95
N GLU A 73 15.13 0.25 -7.31
CA GLU A 73 16.34 -0.28 -7.95
C GLU A 73 16.28 -1.81 -8.11
N ASN A 74 15.63 -2.50 -7.18
CA ASN A 74 15.49 -3.96 -7.20
C ASN A 74 14.03 -4.37 -6.93
N PRO A 75 13.19 -4.53 -7.98
CA PRO A 75 11.77 -4.81 -7.80
C PRO A 75 11.49 -6.18 -7.15
N GLN A 76 12.41 -7.13 -7.25
CA GLN A 76 12.27 -8.48 -6.71
C GLN A 76 12.46 -8.48 -5.20
N VAL A 77 13.53 -7.84 -4.71
CA VAL A 77 13.74 -7.67 -3.26
C VAL A 77 12.63 -6.82 -2.66
N PHE A 78 12.27 -5.72 -3.33
CA PHE A 78 11.16 -4.88 -2.90
C PHE A 78 9.85 -5.67 -2.79
N GLY A 79 9.51 -6.44 -3.82
CA GLY A 79 8.29 -7.26 -3.82
C GLY A 79 8.29 -8.33 -2.75
N HIS A 80 9.42 -8.99 -2.50
CA HIS A 80 9.55 -9.97 -1.43
C HIS A 80 9.32 -9.34 -0.03
N CYS A 81 9.93 -8.17 0.23
CA CYS A 81 9.73 -7.46 1.49
C CYS A 81 8.27 -7.00 1.66
N LEU A 82 7.66 -6.50 0.59
CA LEU A 82 6.28 -6.02 0.62
C LEU A 82 5.30 -7.16 0.84
N GLU A 83 5.50 -8.31 0.18
CA GLU A 83 4.69 -9.51 0.39
C GLU A 83 4.77 -10.00 1.83
N TRP A 84 5.99 -10.06 2.41
CA TRP A 84 6.16 -10.41 3.81
C TRP A 84 5.39 -9.46 4.73
N LYS A 85 5.51 -8.14 4.52
CA LYS A 85 4.82 -7.13 5.33
C LYS A 85 3.31 -7.21 5.18
N SER A 86 2.80 -7.38 3.97
CA SER A 86 1.37 -7.56 3.67
C SER A 86 0.79 -8.76 4.42
N LYS A 87 1.50 -9.90 4.41
CA LYS A 87 1.09 -11.09 5.18
C LYS A 87 1.05 -10.85 6.69
N GLN A 88 1.99 -10.08 7.25
CA GLN A 88 1.94 -9.73 8.68
C GLN A 88 0.74 -8.84 9.00
N ILE A 89 0.44 -7.86 8.14
CA ILE A 89 -0.70 -6.97 8.30
C ILE A 89 -2.02 -7.76 8.20
N GLN A 90 -2.13 -8.64 7.21
CA GLN A 90 -3.32 -9.47 7.04
C GLN A 90 -3.60 -10.32 8.27
N LYS A 91 -2.57 -10.93 8.88
CA LYS A 91 -2.72 -11.68 10.14
C LYS A 91 -3.27 -10.82 11.27
N ILE A 92 -2.75 -9.60 11.43
CA ILE A 92 -3.23 -8.66 12.45
C ILE A 92 -4.70 -8.31 12.20
N TRP A 93 -5.10 -8.15 10.93
CA TRP A 93 -6.49 -7.90 10.56
C TRP A 93 -7.37 -9.09 10.91
N ASP A 94 -6.98 -10.29 10.47
CA ASP A 94 -7.75 -11.51 10.71
C ASP A 94 -7.91 -11.75 12.23
N ASP A 95 -6.84 -11.63 13.01
CA ASP A 95 -6.84 -11.85 14.47
C ASP A 95 -7.72 -10.85 15.25
N ALA A 96 -8.00 -9.66 14.71
CA ALA A 96 -8.82 -8.65 15.37
C ALA A 96 -10.32 -8.77 15.07
N TYR A 97 -10.71 -9.51 14.03
CA TYR A 97 -12.10 -9.76 13.67
C TYR A 97 -12.59 -11.17 14.07
N PHE A 98 -11.79 -11.93 14.83
CA PHE A 98 -12.15 -13.23 15.43
C PHE A 98 -12.13 -13.20 16.97
#